data_AF-A0A2V4E132-F1
#
_entry.id   AF-A0A2V4E132-F1
#
_cell.length_a   1.000
_cell.length_b   1.000
_cell.length_c   1.000
_cell.angle_alpha   90.00
_cell.angle_beta   90.00
_cell.angle_gamma   90.00
#
_symmetry.space_group_name_H-M   'P 1'
#
loop_
_entity.id
_entity.type
_entity.pdbx_description
1 polymer ?
#
loop_
_entity_poly.entity_id
_entity_poly.type
_entity_poly.pdbx_seq_one_letter_code
_entity_poly.pdbx_strand_id
1 'polypeptide(L)'
;MIKYNQAFKNNYLIDLESNLALPSTLMELINDGFVKHSEGCVFFKKLQLQDSINKNSNFFDKTEIECWYNKIRLSNYIDEHLNLFAPKFAFEVLKRLNEVFFDSKFELIISYDFFESDLDIIIKLHTIRKEEISYINIDKLDNFDEPILVIRN
;
A
#
# COMPACT_ATOMS: atom_id res chain seq x y z
N MET A 1 -11.47 -1.87 7.40
CA MET A 1 -12.20 -0.66 6.95
C MET A 1 -11.78 -0.35 5.52
N ILE A 2 -12.73 -0.01 4.65
CA ILE A 2 -12.46 0.45 3.28
C ILE A 2 -13.05 1.86 3.12
N LYS A 3 -12.28 2.79 2.55
CA LYS A 3 -12.68 4.17 2.25
C LYS A 3 -12.16 4.54 0.86
N TYR A 4 -12.89 5.38 0.14
CA TYR A 4 -12.49 5.84 -1.19
C TYR A 4 -13.19 7.18 -1.50
N ASN A 5 -12.64 7.96 -2.43
CA ASN A 5 -13.24 9.21 -2.88
C ASN A 5 -14.27 9.00 -4.01
N GLN A 6 -15.01 10.05 -4.38
CA GLN A 6 -15.98 10.01 -5.48
C GLN A 6 -15.33 9.63 -6.82
N ALA A 7 -14.10 10.10 -7.09
CA ALA A 7 -13.37 9.76 -8.30
C ALA A 7 -13.16 8.24 -8.42
N PHE A 8 -12.72 7.58 -7.35
CA PHE A 8 -12.61 6.12 -7.33
C PHE A 8 -13.97 5.44 -7.46
N LYS A 9 -14.97 5.92 -6.71
CA LYS A 9 -16.32 5.35 -6.74
C LYS A 9 -16.91 5.31 -8.16
N ASN A 10 -16.76 6.40 -8.90
CA ASN A 10 -17.39 6.56 -10.20
C ASN A 10 -16.70 5.76 -11.31
N ASN A 11 -15.40 5.48 -11.17
CA ASN A 11 -14.60 4.90 -12.25
C ASN A 11 -14.15 3.45 -11.97
N TYR A 12 -13.98 3.06 -10.70
CA TYR A 12 -13.26 1.83 -10.32
C TYR A 12 -13.95 0.98 -9.26
N LEU A 13 -15.12 1.36 -8.77
CA LEU A 13 -15.80 0.59 -7.71
C LEU A 13 -16.09 -0.86 -8.13
N ILE A 14 -16.46 -1.06 -9.41
CA ILE A 14 -16.75 -2.39 -9.95
C ILE A 14 -15.52 -3.31 -9.97
N ASP A 15 -14.31 -2.74 -10.01
CA ASP A 15 -13.07 -3.52 -10.07
C ASP A 15 -12.78 -4.27 -8.77
N LEU A 16 -13.39 -3.83 -7.65
CA LEU A 16 -13.32 -4.54 -6.37
C LEU A 16 -13.94 -5.95 -6.44
N GLU A 17 -14.83 -6.20 -7.40
CA GLU A 17 -15.54 -7.48 -7.56
C GLU A 17 -14.82 -8.45 -8.51
N SER A 18 -13.69 -8.06 -9.08
CA SER A 18 -12.96 -8.88 -10.04
C SER A 18 -12.53 -10.22 -9.42
N ASN A 19 -12.59 -11.32 -10.19
CA ASN A 19 -12.17 -12.67 -9.77
C ASN A 19 -10.83 -13.14 -10.38
N LEU A 20 -10.13 -12.30 -11.14
CA LEU A 20 -8.77 -12.58 -11.64
C LEU A 20 -7.81 -12.97 -10.50
N ALA A 21 -6.98 -14.00 -10.73
CA ALA A 21 -5.89 -14.36 -9.82
C ALA A 21 -4.74 -13.34 -9.91
N LEU A 22 -4.06 -13.08 -8.79
CA LEU A 22 -2.89 -12.21 -8.79
C LEU A 22 -1.76 -12.83 -9.65
N PRO A 23 -1.10 -12.05 -10.52
CA PRO A 23 0.08 -12.48 -11.26
C PRO A 23 1.18 -12.97 -10.32
N SER A 24 2.00 -13.91 -10.79
CA SER A 24 3.07 -14.53 -10.00
C SER A 24 4.06 -13.49 -9.49
N THR A 25 4.37 -12.46 -10.28
CA THR A 25 5.30 -11.37 -9.90
C THR A 25 4.84 -10.62 -8.66
N LEU A 26 3.55 -10.32 -8.54
CA LEU A 26 2.96 -9.69 -7.37
C LEU A 26 2.92 -10.66 -6.17
N MET A 27 2.59 -11.93 -6.43
CA MET A 27 2.60 -12.96 -5.38
C MET A 27 3.98 -13.22 -4.81
N GLU A 28 5.04 -13.17 -5.64
CA GLU A 28 6.42 -13.29 -5.19
C GLU A 28 6.78 -12.20 -4.19
N LEU A 29 6.39 -10.95 -4.44
CA LEU A 29 6.63 -9.83 -3.52
C LEU A 29 5.99 -10.07 -2.14
N ILE A 30 4.80 -10.67 -2.10
CA ILE A 30 4.12 -11.07 -0.85
C ILE A 30 4.83 -12.26 -0.20
N ASN A 31 5.22 -13.25 -1.00
CA ASN A 31 5.82 -14.50 -0.52
C ASN A 31 7.23 -14.33 0.03
N ASP A 32 7.99 -13.33 -0.44
CA ASP A 32 9.26 -12.95 0.20
C ASP A 32 9.07 -12.44 1.64
N GLY A 33 7.85 -11.99 1.94
CA GLY A 33 7.42 -11.62 3.28
C GLY A 33 7.81 -10.21 3.68
N PHE A 34 7.75 -10.00 4.99
CA PHE A 34 7.87 -8.69 5.62
C PHE A 34 8.88 -8.74 6.77
N VAL A 35 9.50 -7.61 7.06
CA VAL A 35 10.45 -7.46 8.17
C VAL A 35 10.00 -6.33 9.07
N LYS A 36 9.96 -6.60 10.37
CA LYS A 36 9.74 -5.60 11.41
C LYS A 36 11.08 -5.19 12.01
N HIS A 37 11.42 -3.91 11.91
CA HIS A 37 12.63 -3.33 12.48
C HIS A 37 12.45 -3.00 13.96
N SER A 38 13.56 -2.77 14.69
CA SER A 38 13.55 -2.46 16.13
C SER A 38 12.71 -1.23 16.49
N GLU A 39 12.67 -0.25 15.59
CA GLU A 39 11.88 0.97 15.73
C GLU A 39 10.37 0.75 15.53
N GLY A 40 9.95 -0.47 15.18
CA GLY A 40 8.56 -0.84 14.96
C GLY A 40 8.02 -0.54 13.56
N CYS A 41 8.88 -0.15 12.61
CA CYS A 41 8.50 -0.05 11.20
C CYS A 41 8.45 -1.45 10.56
N VAL A 42 7.47 -1.65 9.67
CA VAL A 42 7.28 -2.88 8.92
C VAL A 42 7.49 -2.60 7.44
N PHE A 43 8.33 -3.40 6.79
CA PHE A 43 8.65 -3.25 5.37
C PHE A 43 8.45 -4.54 4.61
N PHE A 44 8.14 -4.43 3.30
CA PHE A 44 8.35 -5.53 2.37
C PHE A 44 9.83 -5.93 2.39
N LYS A 45 10.12 -7.23 2.55
CA LYS A 45 11.49 -7.72 2.67
C LYS A 45 12.35 -7.36 1.46
N LYS A 46 11.76 -7.37 0.26
CA LYS A 46 12.42 -7.00 -1.01
C LYS A 46 12.66 -5.50 -1.18
N LEU A 47 11.90 -4.64 -0.50
CA LEU A 47 11.93 -3.18 -0.71
C LEU A 47 12.67 -2.42 0.41
N GLN A 48 12.99 -3.08 1.52
CA GLN A 48 13.77 -2.47 2.59
C GLN A 48 15.20 -2.14 2.13
N LEU A 49 15.81 -1.13 2.74
CA LEU A 49 17.25 -0.90 2.64
C LEU A 49 18.02 -2.08 3.24
N GLN A 50 18.86 -2.74 2.45
CA GLN A 50 19.71 -3.82 2.98
C GLN A 50 20.92 -3.29 3.79
N ASP A 51 21.35 -2.03 3.62
CA ASP A 51 22.67 -1.60 4.16
C ASP A 51 22.81 -0.17 4.74
N SER A 52 21.77 0.68 4.79
CA SER A 52 21.96 2.10 5.18
C SER A 52 21.13 2.61 6.36
N ILE A 53 20.33 1.74 6.99
CA ILE A 53 19.77 2.01 8.31
C ILE A 53 20.91 1.76 9.30
N ASN A 54 21.71 2.80 9.58
CA ASN A 54 22.57 2.83 10.76
C ASN A 54 21.76 2.20 11.89
N LYS A 55 22.31 1.25 12.65
CA LYS A 55 21.61 0.64 13.80
C LYS A 55 21.11 1.66 14.85
N ASN A 56 21.45 2.93 14.66
CA ASN A 56 21.07 4.11 15.44
C ASN A 56 20.26 5.16 14.64
N SER A 57 19.72 4.86 13.45
CA SER A 57 18.91 5.83 12.72
C SER A 57 17.54 5.95 13.38
N ASN A 58 17.33 7.07 14.07
CA ASN A 58 16.00 7.46 14.53
C ASN A 58 15.13 7.73 13.32
N PHE A 59 14.15 6.86 13.07
CA PHE A 59 13.04 7.15 12.17
C PHE A 59 12.14 8.19 12.85
N PHE A 60 12.41 9.47 12.60
CA PHE A 60 11.65 10.57 13.19
C PHE A 60 10.20 10.57 12.71
N ASP A 61 9.98 10.28 11.42
CA ASP A 61 8.66 10.07 10.84
C ASP A 61 8.56 8.64 10.28
N LYS A 62 8.09 7.73 11.12
CA LYS A 62 7.98 6.30 10.78
C LYS A 62 6.96 6.07 9.68
N THR A 63 5.86 6.82 9.70
CA THR A 63 4.79 6.72 8.72
C THR A 63 5.27 7.14 7.33
N GLU A 64 5.94 8.30 7.20
CA GLU A 64 6.51 8.74 5.92
C GLU A 64 7.53 7.73 5.39
N ILE A 65 8.38 7.21 6.27
CA ILE A 65 9.45 6.26 5.90
C ILE A 65 8.87 4.92 5.43
N GLU A 66 7.86 4.38 6.12
CA GLU A 66 7.14 3.20 5.65
C GLU A 66 6.46 3.47 4.32
N CYS A 67 5.76 4.59 4.16
CA CYS A 67 5.14 4.96 2.89
C CYS A 67 6.14 5.14 1.74
N TRP A 68 7.36 5.57 2.02
CA TRP A 68 8.42 5.73 1.04
C TRP A 68 9.00 4.37 0.60
N TYR A 69 9.45 3.54 1.56
CA TYR A 69 10.09 2.26 1.24
C TYR A 69 9.10 1.17 0.81
N ASN A 70 7.87 1.20 1.31
CA ASN A 70 6.83 0.28 0.88
C ASN A 70 6.03 0.81 -0.32
N LYS A 71 6.50 1.87 -0.99
CA LYS A 71 5.87 2.36 -2.21
C LYS A 71 6.04 1.35 -3.32
N ILE A 72 4.92 0.87 -3.85
CA ILE A 72 4.85 -0.01 -5.01
C ILE A 72 4.18 0.75 -6.14
N ARG A 73 4.89 0.88 -7.25
CA ARG A 73 4.34 1.32 -8.53
C ARG A 73 3.99 0.06 -9.31
N LEU A 74 2.71 -0.21 -9.57
CA LEU A 74 2.29 -1.51 -10.12
C LEU A 74 2.81 -1.75 -11.53
N SER A 75 2.96 -0.70 -12.34
CA SER A 75 3.56 -0.79 -13.68
C SER A 75 4.98 -1.37 -13.70
N ASN A 76 5.70 -1.34 -12.56
CA ASN A 76 7.02 -1.98 -12.46
C ASN A 76 6.96 -3.52 -12.39
N TYR A 77 5.77 -4.11 -12.22
CA TYR A 77 5.57 -5.54 -11.98
C TYR A 77 4.63 -6.20 -12.98
N ILE A 78 3.71 -5.43 -13.57
CA ILE A 78 2.66 -5.87 -14.48
C ILE A 78 2.33 -4.77 -15.49
N ASP A 79 1.99 -5.16 -16.72
CA ASP A 79 1.74 -4.19 -17.81
C ASP A 79 0.24 -3.93 -18.05
N GLU A 80 -0.64 -4.83 -17.61
CA GLU A 80 -2.07 -4.79 -17.94
C GLU A 80 -2.95 -4.96 -16.69
N HIS A 81 -4.19 -4.49 -16.78
CA HIS A 81 -5.22 -4.66 -15.75
C HIS A 81 -4.81 -4.17 -14.35
N LEU A 82 -3.99 -3.11 -14.28
CA LEU A 82 -3.49 -2.56 -13.02
C LEU A 82 -4.64 -2.29 -12.03
N ASN A 83 -5.72 -1.69 -12.52
CA ASN A 83 -6.93 -1.36 -11.76
C ASN A 83 -7.60 -2.59 -11.12
N LEU A 84 -7.59 -3.72 -11.81
CA LEU A 84 -8.18 -4.98 -11.32
C LEU A 84 -7.27 -5.68 -10.30
N PHE A 85 -5.96 -5.52 -10.44
CA PHE A 85 -4.98 -6.16 -9.56
C PHE A 85 -4.67 -5.35 -8.30
N ALA A 86 -4.77 -4.01 -8.33
CA ALA A 86 -4.40 -3.17 -7.20
C ALA A 86 -5.17 -3.46 -5.91
N PRO A 87 -6.52 -3.54 -5.91
CA PRO A 87 -7.26 -3.83 -4.69
C PRO A 87 -6.97 -5.24 -4.16
N LYS A 88 -6.86 -6.23 -5.07
CA LYS A 88 -6.55 -7.62 -4.71
C LYS A 88 -5.18 -7.76 -4.07
N PHE A 89 -4.20 -7.11 -4.68
CA PHE A 89 -2.85 -7.11 -4.16
C PHE A 89 -2.84 -6.51 -2.74
N ALA A 90 -3.52 -5.39 -2.54
CA ALA A 90 -3.64 -4.78 -1.22
C ALA A 90 -4.36 -5.68 -0.19
N PHE A 91 -5.43 -6.38 -0.58
CA PHE A 91 -6.10 -7.35 0.29
C PHE A 91 -5.21 -8.53 0.68
N GLU A 92 -4.49 -9.11 -0.28
CA GLU A 92 -3.60 -10.25 0.00
C GLU A 92 -2.39 -9.82 0.85
N VAL A 93 -1.86 -8.60 0.63
CA VAL A 93 -0.84 -7.99 1.49
C VAL A 93 -1.35 -7.85 2.93
N LEU A 94 -2.53 -7.27 3.15
CA LEU A 94 -3.11 -7.13 4.49
C LEU A 94 -3.35 -8.48 5.14
N LYS A 95 -3.87 -9.45 4.39
CA LYS A 95 -4.08 -10.80 4.88
C LYS A 95 -2.76 -11.42 5.36
N ARG A 96 -1.70 -11.36 4.56
CA ARG A 96 -0.39 -11.89 4.96
C ARG A 96 0.20 -11.13 6.15
N LEU A 97 0.05 -9.81 6.21
CA LEU A 97 0.48 -9.00 7.35
C LEU A 97 -0.27 -9.36 8.63
N ASN A 98 -1.57 -9.63 8.56
CA ASN A 98 -2.38 -10.09 9.70
C ASN A 98 -1.93 -11.46 10.22
N GLU A 99 -1.53 -12.36 9.32
CA GLU A 99 -1.00 -13.68 9.67
C GLU A 99 0.34 -13.58 10.42
N VAL A 100 1.21 -12.65 10.00
CA VAL A 100 2.58 -12.53 10.53
C VAL A 100 2.66 -11.59 11.74
N PHE A 101 1.85 -10.52 11.75
CA PHE A 101 1.88 -9.45 12.76
C PHE A 101 0.47 -9.17 13.32
N PHE A 102 -0.16 -10.19 13.90
CA PHE A 102 -1.56 -10.17 14.35
C PHE A 102 -1.95 -9.00 15.29
N ASP A 103 -1.00 -8.49 16.08
CA ASP A 103 -1.23 -7.35 17.00
C ASP A 103 -1.05 -5.97 16.34
N SER A 104 -0.66 -5.92 15.06
CA SER A 104 -0.37 -4.68 14.35
C SER A 104 -1.51 -4.28 13.42
N LYS A 105 -1.71 -2.97 13.27
CA LYS A 105 -2.66 -2.39 12.33
C LYS A 105 -1.90 -1.76 11.18
N PHE A 106 -2.45 -1.87 9.98
CA PHE A 106 -1.83 -1.46 8.73
C PHE A 106 -2.84 -0.67 7.89
N GLU A 107 -2.34 0.30 7.16
CA GLU A 107 -3.08 1.06 6.16
C GLU A 107 -2.37 0.89 4.82
N LEU A 108 -3.13 0.54 3.77
CA LEU A 108 -2.72 0.73 2.40
C LEU A 108 -3.51 1.85 1.75
N ILE A 109 -2.78 2.68 1.01
CA ILE A 109 -3.30 3.80 0.23
C ILE A 109 -2.97 3.49 -1.22
N ILE A 110 -3.99 3.45 -2.06
CA ILE A 110 -3.92 3.13 -3.48
C ILE A 110 -4.35 4.39 -4.23
N SER A 111 -3.41 5.05 -4.90
CA SER A 111 -3.65 6.23 -5.74
C SER A 111 -3.55 5.84 -7.21
N TYR A 112 -4.53 6.27 -8.01
CA TYR A 112 -4.57 6.06 -9.46
C TYR A 112 -4.00 7.32 -10.12
N ASP A 113 -2.75 7.22 -10.56
CA ASP A 113 -1.94 8.31 -11.09
C ASP A 113 -2.03 8.30 -12.62
N PHE A 114 -2.45 9.41 -13.21
CA PHE A 114 -2.59 9.56 -14.65
C PHE A 114 -1.59 10.56 -15.18
N PHE A 115 -0.70 10.10 -16.07
CA PHE A 115 0.24 10.98 -16.76
C PHE A 115 0.04 10.91 -18.27
N GLU A 116 -0.36 12.04 -18.88
CA GLU A 116 -0.56 12.28 -20.32
C GLU A 116 -1.54 11.37 -21.08
N SER A 117 -1.90 10.18 -20.55
CA SER A 117 -2.97 9.23 -20.89
C SER A 117 -2.69 7.85 -20.29
N ASP A 118 -1.49 7.65 -19.72
CA ASP A 118 -1.08 6.40 -19.12
C ASP A 118 -1.52 6.36 -17.65
N LEU A 119 -2.31 5.34 -17.33
CA LEU A 119 -2.68 5.03 -15.95
C LEU A 119 -1.56 4.22 -15.29
N ASP A 120 -1.14 4.68 -14.13
CA ASP A 120 -0.39 3.88 -13.18
C ASP A 120 -1.09 3.87 -11.83
N ILE A 121 -0.73 2.91 -10.98
CA ILE A 121 -1.30 2.77 -9.65
C ILE A 121 -0.17 2.63 -8.65
N ILE A 122 -0.19 3.54 -7.68
CA ILE A 122 0.77 3.62 -6.60
C ILE A 122 0.10 3.09 -5.34
N ILE A 123 0.73 2.10 -4.71
CA ILE A 123 0.32 1.53 -3.44
C ILE A 123 1.36 1.92 -2.40
N LYS A 124 0.93 2.53 -1.30
CA LYS A 124 1.74 2.83 -0.13
C LYS A 124 1.22 2.04 1.06
N LEU A 125 2.11 1.44 1.84
CA LEU A 125 1.79 0.68 3.04
C LEU A 125 2.51 1.29 4.25
N HIS A 126 1.79 1.49 5.34
CA HIS A 126 2.40 1.82 6.63
C HIS A 126 1.66 1.18 7.81
N THR A 127 2.32 1.15 8.96
CA THR A 127 1.70 0.70 10.22
C THR A 127 0.91 1.85 10.84
N ILE A 128 -0.28 1.57 11.37
CA ILE A 128 -1.08 2.55 12.11
C ILE A 128 -0.65 2.53 13.58
N ARG A 129 -0.25 3.69 14.10
CA ARG A 129 0.20 3.87 15.50
C ARG A 129 -0.67 4.95 16.17
N LYS A 130 -1.01 4.75 17.45
CA LYS A 130 -1.93 5.66 18.19
C LYS A 130 -1.41 7.09 18.31
N GLU A 131 -0.09 7.25 18.40
CA GLU A 131 0.57 8.54 18.64
C GLU A 131 0.97 9.25 17.34
N GLU A 132 0.76 8.63 16.16
CA GLU A 132 1.20 9.18 14.87
C GLU A 132 0.02 9.67 14.03
N ILE A 133 0.26 10.74 13.27
CA ILE A 133 -0.69 11.26 12.30
C ILE A 133 -0.74 10.28 11.12
N SER A 134 -1.93 9.86 10.71
CA SER A 134 -2.10 9.02 9.51
C SER A 134 -1.58 9.74 8.27
N TYR A 135 -0.98 9.01 7.34
CA TYR A 135 -0.42 9.57 6.11
C TYR A 135 -1.47 10.35 5.29
N ILE A 136 -2.71 9.87 5.31
CA ILE A 136 -3.84 10.50 4.63
C ILE A 136 -5.02 10.75 5.58
N ASN A 137 -5.69 11.88 5.40
CA ASN A 137 -6.94 12.18 6.10
C ASN A 137 -8.12 11.53 5.37
N ILE A 138 -8.59 10.39 5.90
CA ILE A 138 -9.69 9.60 5.33
C ILE A 138 -11.04 10.33 5.23
N ASP A 139 -11.22 11.42 5.99
CA ASP A 139 -12.45 12.23 5.96
C ASP A 139 -12.38 13.35 4.91
N LYS A 140 -11.22 13.51 4.26
CA LYS A 140 -10.97 14.52 3.23
C LYS A 140 -10.46 13.91 1.92
N LEU A 141 -10.77 12.64 1.64
CA LEU A 141 -10.34 11.97 0.41
C LEU A 141 -10.91 12.65 -0.86
N ASP A 142 -12.10 13.26 -0.76
CA ASP A 142 -12.71 13.99 -1.88
C ASP A 142 -11.98 15.31 -2.22
N ASN A 143 -10.98 15.73 -1.44
CA ASN A 143 -10.11 16.87 -1.79
C ASN A 143 -9.01 16.49 -2.80
N PHE A 144 -8.84 15.19 -3.08
CA PHE A 144 -7.89 14.71 -4.07
C PHE A 144 -8.60 14.51 -5.39
N ASP A 145 -8.04 15.07 -6.46
CA ASP A 145 -8.58 14.94 -7.82
C ASP A 145 -8.40 13.51 -8.35
N GLU A 146 -7.29 12.87 -7.99
CA GLU A 146 -6.98 11.49 -8.37
C GLU A 146 -7.90 10.48 -7.65
N PRO A 147 -8.27 9.37 -8.29
CA PRO A 147 -8.98 8.27 -7.62
C PRO A 147 -8.12 7.67 -6.51
N ILE A 148 -8.67 7.61 -5.29
CA ILE A 148 -7.98 7.04 -4.12
C ILE A 148 -8.85 5.97 -3.45
N LEU A 149 -8.23 4.85 -3.11
CA LEU A 149 -8.77 3.79 -2.27
C LEU A 149 -7.85 3.57 -1.07
N VAL A 150 -8.43 3.52 0.12
CA VAL A 150 -7.76 3.28 1.40
C VAL A 150 -8.32 2.02 2.05
N ILE A 151 -7.45 1.10 2.45
CA ILE A 151 -7.81 -0.16 3.10
C ILE A 151 -7.04 -0.28 4.42
N ARG A 152 -7.78 -0.49 5.53
CA ARG A 152 -7.23 -0.76 6.87
C ARG A 152 -7.70 -2.11 7.39
N ASN A 153 -6.87 -2.81 8.15
CA ASN A 153 -7.27 -3.98 8.95
C ASN A 153 -7.61 -3.62 10.41
#